data_AF-A0A9E1HJ61-F1
#
_entry.id   AF-A0A9E1HJ61-F1
#
_cell.length_a   1.000
_cell.length_b   1.000
_cell.length_c   1.000
_cell.angle_alpha   90.00
_cell.angle_beta   90.00
_cell.angle_gamma   90.00
#
_symmetry.space_group_name_H-M   'P 1'
#
loop_
_entity.id
_entity.type
_entity.pdbx_description
1 polymer ?
#
loop_
_entity_poly.entity_id
_entity_poly.type
_entity_poly.pdbx_seq_one_letter_code
_entity_poly.pdbx_strand_id
1 'polypeptide(L)'
;METKKRALGKGLEQLFNSEALDVNEFEKQIYESTPKEEIMEIDINELRPNPYQPRTVFNEEHLQELASSIKEHGVFQPIIVKKSIKG
;
A
#
# COMPACT_ATOMS: atom_id res chain seq x y z
N MET A 1 -25.81 31.88 -9.44
CA MET A 1 -25.51 30.51 -9.92
C MET A 1 -24.01 30.43 -10.11
N GLU A 2 -23.27 29.91 -9.14
CA GLU A 2 -21.82 29.77 -9.25
C GLU A 2 -21.44 28.34 -9.61
N THR A 3 -20.75 28.20 -10.73
CA THR A 3 -20.28 26.94 -11.29
C THR A 3 -19.03 26.48 -10.54
N LYS A 4 -19.22 25.57 -9.57
CA LYS A 4 -18.12 24.88 -8.89
C LYS A 4 -17.26 24.16 -9.93
N LYS A 5 -16.01 24.61 -10.09
CA LYS A 5 -15.03 24.03 -11.01
C LYS A 5 -14.82 22.54 -10.67
N ARG A 6 -15.32 21.67 -11.54
CA ARG A 6 -15.14 20.21 -11.52
C ARG A 6 -13.70 19.93 -11.98
N ALA A 7 -12.75 20.06 -11.07
CA ALA A 7 -11.31 19.96 -11.35
C ALA A 7 -10.68 18.67 -10.86
N LEU A 8 -11.42 17.82 -10.15
CA LEU A 8 -10.94 16.51 -9.71
C LEU A 8 -11.46 15.49 -10.73
N GLY A 9 -10.54 14.90 -11.50
CA GLY A 9 -10.90 13.95 -12.56
C GLY A 9 -11.75 12.77 -12.06
N LYS A 10 -12.41 12.09 -12.99
CA LYS A 10 -13.37 11.01 -12.72
C LYS A 10 -12.87 9.91 -11.78
N GLY A 11 -11.55 9.64 -11.78
CA GLY A 11 -10.94 8.64 -10.90
C GLY A 11 -10.87 9.07 -9.42
N LEU A 12 -10.78 10.37 -9.16
CA LEU A 12 -10.68 10.90 -7.79
C LEU A 12 -12.06 11.05 -7.14
N GLU A 13 -13.09 11.34 -7.94
CA GLU A 13 -14.49 11.36 -7.48
C GLU A 13 -15.00 9.95 -7.09
N GLN A 14 -14.46 8.88 -7.69
CA GLN A 14 -14.77 7.49 -7.29
C GLN A 14 -14.13 7.10 -5.93
N LEU A 15 -12.96 7.68 -5.60
CA LEU A 15 -12.29 7.45 -4.32
C LEU A 15 -12.98 8.13 -3.13
N PHE A 16 -13.73 9.20 -3.38
CA PHE A 16 -14.39 9.99 -2.34
C PHE A 16 -15.90 9.71 -2.20
N ASN A 17 -16.48 8.83 -3.02
CA ASN A 17 -17.87 8.42 -2.87
C ASN A 17 -17.97 7.33 -1.81
N SER A 18 -18.19 7.79 -0.59
CA SER A 18 -18.34 7.08 0.69
C SER A 18 -19.13 5.77 0.62
N GLU A 19 -18.43 4.66 0.87
CA GLU A 19 -18.76 3.63 1.88
C GLU A 19 -17.41 3.11 2.42
N ALA A 20 -17.36 2.53 3.63
CA ALA A 20 -16.14 2.19 4.35
C ALA A 20 -15.04 1.65 3.41
N LEU A 21 -13.92 2.38 3.29
CA LEU A 21 -12.78 1.96 2.47
C LEU A 21 -12.28 0.62 3.01
N ASP A 22 -12.68 -0.47 2.37
CA ASP A 22 -12.08 -1.77 2.62
C ASP A 22 -10.65 -1.73 2.08
N VAL A 23 -9.71 -1.61 3.00
CA VAL A 23 -8.28 -1.58 2.69
C VAL A 23 -7.88 -2.85 1.93
N ASN A 24 -8.52 -4.00 2.18
CA ASN A 24 -8.21 -5.24 1.49
C ASN A 24 -8.65 -5.20 0.01
N GLU A 25 -9.84 -4.66 -0.27
CA GLU A 25 -10.33 -4.49 -1.65
C GLU A 25 -9.41 -3.53 -2.42
N PHE A 26 -8.98 -2.45 -1.76
CA PHE A 26 -8.04 -1.49 -2.31
C PHE A 26 -6.66 -2.10 -2.59
N GLU A 27 -6.10 -2.88 -1.66
CA GLU A 27 -4.83 -3.59 -1.83
C GLU A 27 -4.89 -4.58 -3.00
N LYS A 28 -5.99 -5.34 -3.10
CA LYS A 28 -6.21 -6.28 -4.20
C LYS A 28 -6.29 -5.56 -5.55
N GLN A 29 -7.02 -4.44 -5.60
CA GLN A 29 -7.13 -3.65 -6.83
C GLN A 29 -5.76 -3.08 -7.25
N ILE A 30 -4.95 -2.59 -6.31
CA ILE A 30 -3.58 -2.14 -6.61
C ILE A 30 -2.78 -3.30 -7.21
N TYR A 31 -2.78 -4.46 -6.56
CA TYR A 31 -2.02 -5.61 -7.03
C TYR A 31 -2.42 -6.08 -8.45
N GLU A 32 -3.72 -6.09 -8.75
CA GLU A 32 -4.23 -6.51 -10.07
C GLU A 32 -4.03 -5.45 -11.16
N SER A 33 -4.07 -4.16 -10.81
CA SER A 33 -4.00 -3.05 -11.77
C SER A 33 -2.59 -2.49 -12.01
N THR A 34 -1.65 -2.71 -11.08
CA THR A 34 -0.27 -2.27 -11.22
C THR A 34 0.46 -3.08 -12.30
N PRO A 35 0.95 -2.46 -13.39
CA PRO A 35 1.76 -3.14 -14.39
C PRO A 35 3.03 -3.72 -13.77
N LYS A 36 3.49 -4.87 -14.25
CA LYS A 36 4.74 -5.51 -13.76
C LYS A 36 5.96 -4.58 -13.84
N GLU A 37 5.95 -3.62 -14.76
CA GLU A 37 6.99 -2.61 -14.96
C GLU A 37 7.11 -1.61 -13.79
N GLU A 38 6.07 -1.47 -12.96
CA GLU A 38 6.09 -0.62 -11.77
C GLU A 38 6.60 -1.36 -10.52
N ILE A 39 6.77 -2.69 -10.58
CA ILE A 39 7.39 -3.47 -9.51
C ILE A 39 8.90 -3.22 -9.57
N MET A 40 9.46 -2.72 -8.47
CA MET A 40 10.88 -2.38 -8.38
C MET A 40 11.50 -2.87 -7.08
N GLU A 41 12.78 -3.21 -7.16
CA GLU A 41 13.62 -3.45 -6.00
C GLU A 41 14.00 -2.11 -5.36
N ILE A 42 13.78 -1.99 -4.06
CA ILE A 42 14.06 -0.78 -3.28
C ILE A 42 14.98 -1.18 -2.12
N ASP A 43 16.01 -0.36 -1.85
CA ASP A 43 16.85 -0.54 -0.68
C ASP A 43 16.00 -0.39 0.59
N ILE A 44 16.08 -1.37 1.50
CA ILE A 44 15.36 -1.39 2.77
C ILE A 44 15.64 -0.12 3.59
N ASN A 45 16.83 0.47 3.46
CA ASN A 45 17.22 1.70 4.16
C ASN A 45 16.44 2.94 3.69
N GLU A 46 15.82 2.90 2.52
CA GLU A 46 14.94 3.97 2.03
C GLU A 46 13.50 3.87 2.55
N LEU A 47 13.14 2.72 3.14
CA LEU A 47 11.82 2.47 3.67
C LEU A 47 11.66 3.03 5.09
N ARG A 48 10.45 3.46 5.40
CA ARG A 48 10.04 3.90 6.75
C ARG A 48 8.76 3.20 7.13
N PRO A 49 8.56 2.90 8.44
CA PRO A 49 7.31 2.33 8.91
C PRO A 49 6.14 3.26 8.61
N ASN A 50 4.98 2.69 8.30
CA ASN A 50 3.75 3.44 8.10
C ASN A 50 3.36 4.17 9.41
N PRO A 51 3.28 5.51 9.43
CA PRO A 51 2.85 6.26 10.63
C PRO A 51 1.43 5.93 11.09
N TYR A 52 0.60 5.42 10.17
CA TYR A 52 -0.80 5.05 10.43
C TYR A 52 -0.97 3.52 10.51
N GLN A 53 0.06 2.79 10.96
CA GLN A 53 0.03 1.33 11.06
C GLN A 53 -1.10 0.86 12.01
N PRO A 54 -2.17 0.22 11.51
CA PRO A 54 -3.26 -0.23 12.36
C PRO A 54 -2.88 -1.45 13.23
N ARG A 55 -1.95 -2.29 12.75
CA ARG A 55 -1.47 -3.45 13.52
C ARG A 55 -0.42 -3.01 14.53
N THR A 56 -0.79 -3.03 15.81
CA THR A 56 0.08 -2.63 16.91
C THR A 56 0.70 -3.81 17.68
N VAL A 57 0.13 -5.01 17.54
CA VAL A 57 0.59 -6.22 18.21
C VAL A 57 1.13 -7.20 17.18
N PHE A 58 2.34 -7.69 17.42
CA PHE A 58 2.99 -8.72 16.62
C PHE A 58 3.26 -9.94 17.51
N ASN A 59 2.98 -11.14 16.97
CA ASN A 59 3.39 -12.37 17.60
C ASN A 59 4.82 -12.69 17.14
N GLU A 60 5.75 -12.78 18.10
CA GLU A 60 7.17 -13.04 17.85
C GLU A 60 7.42 -14.38 17.15
N GLU A 61 6.65 -15.43 17.49
CA GLU A 61 6.77 -16.75 16.87
C GLU A 61 6.42 -16.68 15.38
N HIS A 62 5.27 -16.07 15.05
CA HIS A 62 4.84 -15.91 13.66
C HIS A 62 5.81 -15.00 12.87
N LEU A 63 6.44 -14.03 13.53
CA LEU A 63 7.42 -13.14 12.90
C LEU A 63 8.71 -13.90 12.56
N GLN A 64 9.19 -14.76 13.46
CA GLN A 64 10.33 -15.66 13.24
C GLN A 64 10.06 -16.65 12.09
N GLU A 65 8.86 -17.23 12.04
CA GLU A 65 8.43 -18.11 10.96
C GLU A 65 8.42 -17.38 9.62
N LEU A 66 7.83 -16.18 9.58
CA LEU A 66 7.80 -15.35 8.37
C LEU A 66 9.21 -14.98 7.90
N ALA A 67 10.09 -14.57 8.81
CA ALA A 67 11.48 -14.25 8.48
C ALA A 67 12.23 -15.46 7.91
N SER A 68 12.02 -16.65 8.49
CA SER A 68 12.61 -17.90 8.00
C SER A 68 12.09 -18.24 6.60
N SER A 69 10.78 -18.10 6.37
CA SER A 69 10.17 -18.32 5.05
C SER A 69 10.71 -17.36 3.99
N ILE A 70 10.81 -16.07 4.30
CA ILE A 70 11.38 -15.04 3.41
C ILE A 70 12.85 -15.34 3.10
N LYS A 71 13.62 -15.85 4.07
CA LYS A 71 15.02 -16.22 3.86
C LYS A 71 15.19 -17.38 2.88
N GLU A 72 14.26 -18.34 2.90
CA GLU A 72 14.31 -19.52 2.04
C GLU A 72 13.75 -19.27 0.63
N HIS A 73 12.63 -18.56 0.54
CA HIS A 73 11.85 -18.43 -0.70
C HIS A 73 11.87 -17.01 -1.29
N GLY A 74 12.42 -16.04 -0.57
CA GLY A 74 12.27 -14.62 -0.89
C GLY A 74 10.90 -14.07 -0.49
N VAL A 75 10.68 -12.79 -0.81
CA VAL A 75 9.40 -12.12 -0.59
C VAL A 75 8.44 -12.52 -1.71
N PHE A 76 7.43 -13.34 -1.40
CA PHE A 76 6.47 -13.83 -2.40
C PHE A 76 5.56 -12.73 -2.96
N GLN A 77 5.09 -11.83 -2.08
CA GLN A 77 4.20 -10.74 -2.45
C GLN A 77 4.93 -9.40 -2.32
N PRO A 78 5.01 -8.58 -3.39
CA PRO A 78 5.59 -7.24 -3.31
C PRO A 78 4.92 -6.38 -2.24
N ILE A 79 5.71 -5.55 -1.57
CA ILE A 79 5.23 -4.64 -0.55
C ILE A 79 4.72 -3.36 -1.22
N ILE A 80 3.50 -2.96 -0.89
CA ILE A 80 2.91 -1.71 -1.38
C ILE A 80 3.54 -0.54 -0.62
N VAL A 81 4.14 0.39 -1.36
CA VAL A 81 4.79 1.57 -0.80
C VAL A 81 4.25 2.83 -1.46
N LYS A 82 4.36 3.95 -0.73
CA LYS A 82 4.07 5.29 -1.25
C LYS A 82 5.32 6.14 -1.09
N LYS A 83 5.68 6.90 -2.13
CA LYS A 83 6.76 7.89 -2.03
C LYS A 83 6.48 8.83 -0.86
N SER A 84 7.39 8.85 0.11
CA SER A 84 7.34 9.81 1.19
C SER A 84 7.55 11.20 0.62
N ILE A 85 6.65 12.14 0.94
CA ILE A 85 6.98 13.56 0.77
C ILE A 85 8.03 13.88 1.83
N LYS A 86 9.23 14.26 1.41
CA LYS A 86 10.24 14.80 2.33
C LYS A 86 9.69 16.11 2.90
N GLY A 87 9.65 16.22 4.23
CA GLY A 87 10.02 17.47 4.89
C GLY A 87 11.53 17.58 4.91
#